data_AF-A0A922MFC7-F1
#
_entry.id   AF-A0A922MFC7-F1
#
_cell.length_a   1.000
_cell.length_b   1.000
_cell.length_c   1.000
_cell.angle_alpha   90.00
_cell.angle_beta   90.00
_cell.angle_gamma   90.00
#
_symmetry.space_group_name_H-M   'P 1'
#
loop_
_entity.id
_entity.type
_entity.pdbx_description
1 polymer ?
#
loop_
_entity_poly.entity_id
_entity_poly.type
_entity_poly.pdbx_seq_one_letter_code
_entity_poly.pdbx_strand_id
1 'polypeptide(L)'
;MSHIWTFAPESQALLNRCLNAASPPDPGNKWLQKFGPQNLDLIKKSNETIIVNDSPEYDDVPATQENTDANLTNDVEHFLDPEISILTKFEGLVGKSIKTPKILGKLADTLPTSTAEQWIEHILSAESLNTDFLTLFYKYFIPTYVKRENSRFCTDTLIKTHEKYPQLLKISLKIILKETERENNVINDFFSSLNADELTNLIEFISDIDLNSEQYTYILFNIHTAYKSCNKTDNVQNYIFSLLKNCNNFCSSDKNYGKILLAYLQHEKKLRRNIDIILLEELVERHKTPFKRPCLSIINDMKENK
;
A
#
# COMPACT_ATOMS: atom_id res chain seq x y z
N MET A 1 18.42 28.01 -14.16
CA MET A 1 17.27 27.85 -15.06
C MET A 1 16.07 27.48 -14.21
N SER A 2 14.97 28.22 -14.34
CA SER A 2 13.75 27.98 -13.57
C SER A 2 12.85 27.06 -14.41
N HIS A 3 12.55 25.87 -13.91
CA HIS A 3 11.62 24.97 -14.58
C HIS A 3 10.19 25.38 -14.21
N ILE A 4 9.40 25.81 -15.19
CA ILE A 4 7.98 26.09 -15.01
C ILE A 4 7.25 24.76 -15.18
N TRP A 5 6.63 24.28 -14.10
CA TRP A 5 5.71 23.15 -14.15
C TRP A 5 4.35 23.63 -14.61
N THR A 6 3.82 23.05 -15.67
CA THR A 6 2.44 23.23 -16.12
C THR A 6 1.64 21.97 -15.83
N PHE A 7 0.40 22.16 -15.38
CA PHE A 7 -0.54 21.06 -15.16
C PHE A 7 -1.12 20.60 -16.49
N ALA A 8 -1.49 19.32 -16.59
CA ALA A 8 -2.27 18.82 -17.71
C ALA A 8 -3.66 19.52 -17.77
N PRO A 9 -4.28 19.66 -18.96
CA PRO A 9 -5.54 20.41 -19.12
C PRO A 9 -6.67 19.98 -18.17
N GLU A 10 -6.79 18.68 -17.93
CA GLU A 10 -7.76 18.07 -17.01
C GLU A 10 -7.49 18.46 -15.55
N SER A 11 -6.21 18.51 -15.17
CA SER A 11 -5.76 18.94 -13.84
C SER A 11 -5.97 20.44 -13.61
N GLN A 12 -5.98 21.25 -14.69
CA GLN A 12 -6.22 22.68 -14.62
C GLN A 12 -7.69 23.02 -14.38
N ALA A 13 -8.61 22.25 -14.98
CA ALA A 13 -10.03 22.34 -14.69
C ALA A 13 -10.35 21.95 -13.23
N LEU A 14 -9.70 20.90 -12.73
CA LEU A 14 -9.81 20.48 -11.33
C LEU A 14 -9.27 21.54 -10.36
N LEU A 15 -8.09 22.10 -10.66
CA LEU A 15 -7.50 23.19 -9.89
C LEU A 15 -8.42 24.41 -9.82
N ASN A 16 -9.01 24.82 -10.95
CA ASN A 16 -9.96 25.94 -10.99
C ASN A 16 -11.23 25.64 -10.16
N ARG A 17 -11.72 24.40 -10.16
CA ARG A 17 -12.84 23.99 -9.30
C ARG A 17 -12.48 24.05 -7.82
N CYS A 18 -11.29 23.59 -7.43
CA CYS A 18 -10.81 23.65 -6.05
C CYS A 18 -10.60 25.09 -5.57
N LEU A 19 -10.06 25.97 -6.43
CA LEU A 19 -9.89 27.39 -6.13
C LEU A 19 -11.23 28.12 -5.99
N ASN A 20 -12.23 27.77 -6.82
CA ASN A 20 -13.56 28.37 -6.75
C ASN A 20 -14.42 27.80 -5.60
N ALA A 21 -14.19 26.54 -5.20
CA ALA A 21 -14.85 25.92 -4.06
C ALA A 21 -14.28 26.40 -2.71
N ALA A 22 -13.09 27.01 -2.71
CA ALA A 22 -12.53 27.67 -1.55
C ALA A 22 -13.20 29.05 -1.34
N SER A 23 -14.43 29.05 -0.82
CA SER A 23 -15.00 30.21 -0.13
C SER A 23 -16.01 29.78 0.94
N PRO A 24 -16.08 30.53 2.07
CA PRO A 24 -15.76 31.96 2.19
C PRO A 24 -14.31 32.28 2.58
N PRO A 25 -13.86 33.54 2.34
CA PRO A 25 -12.55 34.02 2.75
C PRO A 25 -12.49 34.16 4.27
N ASP A 26 -11.97 33.15 4.95
CA ASP A 26 -11.57 33.26 6.34
C ASP A 26 -10.24 34.06 6.40
N PRO A 27 -10.24 35.28 7.00
CA PRO A 27 -9.05 36.10 7.12
C PRO A 27 -7.93 35.45 7.95
N GLY A 28 -8.22 34.39 8.71
CA GLY A 28 -7.23 33.58 9.44
C GLY A 28 -6.58 32.46 8.62
N ASN A 29 -7.00 32.22 7.38
CA ASN A 29 -6.51 31.10 6.58
C ASN A 29 -5.09 31.37 6.05
N LYS A 30 -4.10 30.76 6.72
CA LYS A 30 -2.67 30.83 6.35
C LYS A 30 -2.38 30.40 4.92
N TRP A 31 -3.22 29.54 4.32
CA TRP A 31 -3.09 29.09 2.94
C TRP A 31 -3.52 30.17 1.96
N LEU A 32 -4.66 30.83 2.23
CA LEU A 32 -5.17 31.95 1.42
C LEU A 32 -4.26 33.19 1.52
N GLN A 33 -3.68 33.45 2.70
CA GLN A 33 -2.71 34.54 2.87
C GLN A 33 -1.40 34.30 2.10
N LYS A 34 -1.02 33.03 1.88
CA LYS A 34 0.25 32.64 1.26
C LYS A 34 0.13 32.39 -0.25
N PHE A 35 -1.02 31.93 -0.71
CA PHE A 35 -1.26 31.51 -2.11
C PHE A 35 -2.48 32.16 -2.76
N GLY A 36 -3.17 33.04 -2.04
CA GLY A 36 -4.34 33.76 -2.52
C GLY A 36 -4.04 34.76 -3.64
N PRO A 37 -4.93 35.76 -3.87
CA PRO A 37 -5.17 36.39 -5.18
C PRO A 37 -3.98 37.01 -5.91
N GLN A 38 -2.83 37.16 -5.24
CA GLN A 38 -1.59 37.69 -5.78
C GLN A 38 -0.98 36.82 -6.91
N ASN A 39 -1.44 35.58 -7.10
CA ASN A 39 -0.95 34.69 -8.16
C ASN A 39 -1.92 34.48 -9.34
N LEU A 40 -3.12 35.07 -9.32
CA LEU A 40 -4.11 34.89 -10.41
C LEU A 40 -3.67 35.54 -11.73
N ASP A 41 -2.91 36.63 -11.67
CA ASP A 41 -2.41 37.34 -12.85
C ASP A 41 -1.29 36.60 -13.60
N LEU A 42 -0.60 35.67 -12.92
CA LEU A 42 0.41 34.81 -13.54
C LEU A 42 -0.22 33.64 -14.32
N ILE A 43 -1.38 33.17 -13.90
CA ILE A 43 -2.09 32.03 -14.51
C ILE A 43 -2.75 32.43 -15.85
N LYS A 44 -3.09 33.70 -16.05
CA LYS A 44 -3.82 34.17 -17.24
C LYS A 44 -2.95 34.51 -18.46
N LYS A 45 -1.61 34.47 -18.36
CA LYS A 45 -0.70 35.05 -19.37
C LYS A 45 -0.07 34.08 -20.39
N SER A 46 -0.43 32.79 -20.42
CA SER A 46 0.16 31.84 -21.39
C SER A 46 -0.90 31.01 -22.10
N ASN A 47 -1.55 31.62 -23.09
CA ASN A 47 -2.34 30.92 -24.10
C ASN A 47 -1.73 31.20 -25.47
N GLU A 48 -0.74 30.39 -25.87
CA GLU A 48 -0.37 30.25 -27.28
C GLU A 48 -0.60 28.79 -27.68
N THR A 49 -1.46 28.63 -28.66
CA THR A 49 -2.07 27.40 -29.18
C THR A 49 -1.04 26.50 -29.85
N ILE A 50 -1.12 25.19 -29.63
CA ILE A 50 -0.53 24.18 -30.54
C ILE A 50 -1.64 23.23 -30.97
N ILE A 51 -1.83 23.12 -32.28
CA ILE A 51 -2.69 22.13 -32.94
C ILE A 51 -1.82 20.90 -33.23
N VAL A 52 -2.28 19.70 -32.86
CA VAL A 52 -1.69 18.43 -33.32
C VAL A 52 -2.82 17.52 -33.80
N ASN A 53 -2.67 17.03 -35.04
CA ASN A 53 -3.57 16.08 -35.69
C ASN A 53 -3.27 14.66 -35.18
N ASP A 54 -4.31 13.89 -34.87
CA ASP A 54 -4.19 12.48 -34.47
C ASP A 54 -4.38 11.50 -35.64
N SER A 55 -3.64 10.39 -35.52
CA SER A 55 -3.74 9.06 -36.18
C SER A 55 -2.55 8.74 -37.12
N PRO A 56 -2.09 7.47 -37.20
CA PRO A 56 -2.89 6.24 -37.01
C PRO A 56 -2.21 5.04 -36.28
N GLU A 57 -3.02 3.97 -36.19
CA GLU A 57 -2.70 2.52 -36.13
C GLU A 57 -2.34 1.85 -34.80
N TYR A 58 -3.27 0.96 -34.40
CA TYR A 58 -3.11 -0.12 -33.43
C TYR A 58 -2.52 -1.34 -34.16
N ASP A 59 -1.46 -1.93 -33.61
CA ASP A 59 -0.99 -3.26 -33.98
C ASP A 59 -1.20 -4.26 -32.83
N ASP A 60 -1.97 -5.31 -33.16
CA ASP A 60 -2.03 -6.68 -32.68
C ASP A 60 -1.69 -7.02 -31.20
N VAL A 61 -2.77 -7.31 -30.45
CA VAL A 61 -2.75 -8.16 -29.25
C VAL A 61 -2.99 -9.61 -29.68
N PRO A 62 -2.18 -10.61 -29.27
CA PRO A 62 -2.48 -12.00 -29.58
C PRO A 62 -3.68 -12.48 -28.76
N ALA A 63 -4.70 -12.96 -29.48
CA ALA A 63 -5.87 -13.61 -28.92
C ALA A 63 -5.50 -14.90 -28.19
N THR A 64 -5.86 -15.02 -26.90
CA THR A 64 -6.19 -16.31 -26.30
C THR A 64 -7.30 -16.17 -25.26
N GLN A 65 -8.48 -16.68 -25.63
CA GLN A 65 -9.62 -17.08 -24.79
C GLN A 65 -10.35 -15.98 -23.99
N GLU A 66 -10.95 -15.04 -24.71
CA GLU A 66 -12.13 -14.30 -24.27
C GLU A 66 -13.38 -15.20 -24.28
N ASN A 67 -13.85 -15.64 -23.11
CA ASN A 67 -15.28 -15.95 -22.93
C ASN A 67 -15.76 -15.94 -21.46
N THR A 68 -15.01 -15.32 -20.55
CA THR A 68 -15.46 -15.12 -19.15
C THR A 68 -15.73 -13.66 -18.80
N ASP A 69 -15.22 -12.68 -19.55
CA ASP A 69 -15.32 -11.28 -19.14
C ASP A 69 -16.67 -10.63 -19.45
N ALA A 70 -17.31 -10.95 -20.57
CA ALA A 70 -18.58 -10.34 -20.96
C ALA A 70 -19.71 -10.63 -19.96
N ASN A 71 -19.83 -11.87 -19.48
CA ASN A 71 -20.82 -12.24 -18.47
C ASN A 71 -20.56 -11.56 -17.12
N LEU A 72 -19.29 -11.41 -16.72
CA LEU A 72 -18.92 -10.74 -15.49
C LEU A 72 -19.20 -9.23 -15.54
N THR A 73 -19.04 -8.58 -16.70
CA THR A 73 -19.30 -7.13 -16.85
C THR A 73 -20.81 -6.84 -16.77
N ASN A 74 -21.63 -7.59 -17.51
CA ASN A 74 -23.10 -7.48 -17.44
C ASN A 74 -23.63 -7.74 -16.01
N ASP A 75 -22.98 -8.68 -15.30
CA ASP A 75 -23.33 -9.02 -13.93
C ASP A 75 -23.04 -7.89 -12.94
N VAL A 76 -22.02 -7.06 -13.20
CA VAL A 76 -21.62 -5.92 -12.37
C VAL A 76 -22.50 -4.71 -12.66
N GLU A 77 -22.84 -4.44 -13.91
CA GLU A 77 -23.67 -3.30 -14.33
C GLU A 77 -25.03 -3.24 -13.60
N HIS A 78 -25.64 -4.40 -13.33
CA HIS A 78 -26.87 -4.48 -12.54
C HIS A 78 -26.72 -3.92 -11.10
N PHE A 79 -25.51 -3.90 -10.54
CA PHE A 79 -25.20 -3.37 -9.22
C PHE A 79 -24.66 -1.94 -9.23
N LEU A 80 -24.40 -1.38 -10.41
CA LEU A 80 -23.92 0.00 -10.60
C LEU A 80 -25.04 1.02 -10.80
N ASP A 81 -26.30 0.60 -10.75
CA ASP A 81 -27.45 1.49 -10.86
C ASP A 81 -27.40 2.58 -9.76
N PRO A 82 -27.19 3.86 -10.12
CA PRO A 82 -26.99 4.94 -9.16
C PRO A 82 -28.26 5.31 -8.40
N GLU A 83 -29.44 4.90 -8.88
CA GLU A 83 -30.73 5.22 -8.25
C GLU A 83 -31.10 4.22 -7.14
N ILE A 84 -30.44 3.06 -7.10
CA ILE A 84 -30.75 1.98 -6.14
C ILE A 84 -29.55 1.73 -5.25
N SER A 85 -29.71 1.97 -3.93
CA SER A 85 -28.66 1.70 -2.94
C SER A 85 -28.19 0.25 -3.02
N ILE A 86 -26.87 0.04 -3.10
CA ILE A 86 -26.24 -1.29 -3.14
C ILE A 86 -26.65 -2.17 -1.96
N LEU A 87 -26.97 -1.56 -0.81
CA LEU A 87 -27.39 -2.28 0.39
C LEU A 87 -28.72 -2.99 0.20
N THR A 88 -29.62 -2.46 -0.64
CA THR A 88 -30.88 -3.14 -0.97
C THR A 88 -30.67 -4.40 -1.82
N LYS A 89 -29.50 -4.52 -2.47
CA LYS A 89 -29.09 -5.66 -3.29
C LYS A 89 -28.11 -6.59 -2.55
N PHE A 90 -27.84 -6.32 -1.27
CA PHE A 90 -26.78 -6.99 -0.50
C PHE A 90 -26.93 -8.51 -0.47
N GLU A 91 -28.10 -9.05 -0.09
CA GLU A 91 -28.31 -10.50 -0.01
C GLU A 91 -28.13 -11.21 -1.35
N GLY A 92 -28.67 -10.63 -2.43
CA GLY A 92 -28.51 -11.15 -3.78
C GLY A 92 -27.05 -11.14 -4.23
N LEU A 93 -26.31 -10.10 -3.85
CA LEU A 93 -24.90 -9.96 -4.15
C LEU A 93 -24.03 -10.93 -3.35
N VAL A 94 -24.35 -11.19 -2.08
CA VAL A 94 -23.72 -12.24 -1.26
C VAL A 94 -23.86 -13.60 -1.95
N GLY A 95 -25.09 -13.97 -2.32
CA GLY A 95 -25.35 -15.24 -3.01
C GLY A 95 -24.62 -15.37 -4.35
N LYS A 96 -24.54 -14.27 -5.12
CA LYS A 96 -23.84 -14.25 -6.41
C LYS A 96 -22.32 -14.30 -6.24
N SER A 97 -21.78 -13.64 -5.22
CA SER A 97 -20.35 -13.62 -4.91
C SER A 97 -19.83 -14.98 -4.47
N ILE A 98 -20.65 -15.78 -3.78
CA ILE A 98 -20.30 -17.17 -3.43
C ILE A 98 -20.18 -18.03 -4.70
N LYS A 99 -21.09 -17.85 -5.66
CA LYS A 99 -21.07 -18.60 -6.94
C LYS A 99 -19.97 -18.12 -7.89
N THR A 100 -19.71 -16.82 -7.93
CA THR A 100 -18.77 -16.18 -8.85
C THR A 100 -17.85 -15.21 -8.10
N PRO A 101 -16.85 -15.69 -7.36
CA PRO A 101 -16.06 -14.83 -6.45
C PRO A 101 -15.32 -13.67 -7.11
N LYS A 102 -14.90 -13.83 -8.37
CA LYS A 102 -14.19 -12.78 -9.12
C LYS A 102 -15.01 -11.51 -9.33
N ILE A 103 -16.34 -11.58 -9.21
CA ILE A 103 -17.21 -10.40 -9.30
C ILE A 103 -16.84 -9.34 -8.24
N LEU A 104 -16.36 -9.78 -7.09
CA LEU A 104 -15.93 -8.91 -6.00
C LEU A 104 -14.75 -8.03 -6.38
N GLY A 105 -13.78 -8.55 -7.13
CA GLY A 105 -12.66 -7.75 -7.64
C GLY A 105 -13.15 -6.68 -8.62
N LYS A 106 -14.00 -7.08 -9.59
CA LYS A 106 -14.59 -6.12 -10.54
C LYS A 106 -15.43 -5.05 -9.85
N LEU A 107 -16.22 -5.42 -8.85
CA LEU A 107 -16.99 -4.47 -8.06
C LEU A 107 -16.08 -3.49 -7.32
N ALA A 108 -14.98 -3.96 -6.72
CA ALA A 108 -14.01 -3.10 -6.06
C ALA A 108 -13.35 -2.11 -7.03
N ASP A 109 -13.14 -2.49 -8.30
CA ASP A 109 -12.59 -1.62 -9.33
C ASP A 109 -13.60 -0.59 -9.84
N THR A 110 -14.87 -0.97 -9.96
CA THR A 110 -15.89 -0.19 -10.70
C THR A 110 -16.85 0.61 -9.81
N LEU A 111 -17.09 0.20 -8.57
CA LEU A 111 -18.05 0.88 -7.70
C LEU A 111 -17.61 2.31 -7.39
N PRO A 112 -18.52 3.30 -7.39
CA PRO A 112 -18.23 4.63 -6.87
C PRO A 112 -17.69 4.53 -5.44
N THR A 113 -16.69 5.34 -5.10
CA THR A 113 -15.99 5.29 -3.80
C THR A 113 -16.98 5.31 -2.63
N SER A 114 -17.94 6.24 -2.63
CA SER A 114 -18.98 6.34 -1.59
C SER A 114 -19.83 5.07 -1.45
N THR A 115 -20.10 4.36 -2.55
CA THR A 115 -20.90 3.13 -2.54
C THR A 115 -20.09 1.94 -2.01
N ALA A 116 -18.81 1.85 -2.40
CA ALA A 116 -17.90 0.85 -1.87
C ALA A 116 -17.65 1.04 -0.37
N GLU A 117 -17.46 2.28 0.09
CA GLU A 117 -17.29 2.60 1.52
C GLU A 117 -18.52 2.22 2.33
N GLN A 118 -19.73 2.59 1.88
CA GLN A 118 -20.98 2.17 2.53
C GLN A 118 -21.11 0.65 2.65
N TRP A 119 -20.67 -0.08 1.62
CA TRP A 119 -20.74 -1.53 1.64
C TRP A 119 -19.73 -2.16 2.62
N ILE A 120 -18.50 -1.62 2.65
CA ILE A 120 -17.48 -2.02 3.64
C ILE A 120 -17.97 -1.74 5.07
N GLU A 121 -18.52 -0.55 5.31
CA GLU A 121 -19.05 -0.18 6.63
C GLU A 121 -20.22 -1.08 7.05
N HIS A 122 -21.12 -1.41 6.12
CA HIS A 122 -22.19 -2.36 6.38
C HIS A 122 -21.65 -3.74 6.79
N ILE A 123 -20.63 -4.25 6.09
CA ILE A 123 -20.00 -5.54 6.42
C ILE A 123 -19.29 -5.49 7.79
N LEU A 124 -18.60 -4.39 8.08
CA LEU A 124 -17.90 -4.20 9.36
C LEU A 124 -18.85 -3.97 10.54
N SER A 125 -20.05 -3.44 10.30
CA SER A 125 -21.05 -3.21 11.36
C SER A 125 -21.99 -4.41 11.59
N ALA A 126 -22.17 -5.29 10.61
CA ALA A 126 -23.03 -6.47 10.74
C ALA A 126 -22.55 -7.42 11.85
N GLU A 127 -23.47 -7.87 12.72
CA GLU A 127 -23.15 -8.79 13.84
C GLU A 127 -22.73 -10.17 13.36
N SER A 128 -23.39 -10.68 12.32
CA SER A 128 -23.07 -11.96 11.72
C SER A 128 -23.24 -11.90 10.20
N LEU A 129 -22.27 -12.48 9.48
CA LEU A 129 -22.30 -12.64 8.04
C LEU A 129 -21.78 -14.04 7.69
N ASN A 130 -22.20 -14.54 6.53
CA ASN A 130 -21.74 -15.83 6.03
C ASN A 130 -20.20 -15.85 5.90
N THR A 131 -19.56 -16.84 6.51
CA THR A 131 -18.09 -16.94 6.58
C THR A 131 -17.43 -17.14 5.21
N ASP A 132 -18.07 -17.91 4.32
CA ASP A 132 -17.56 -18.13 2.96
C ASP A 132 -17.56 -16.81 2.19
N PHE A 133 -18.66 -16.07 2.24
CA PHE A 133 -18.74 -14.74 1.65
C PHE A 133 -17.68 -13.80 2.20
N LEU A 134 -17.53 -13.71 3.53
CA LEU A 134 -16.51 -12.85 4.15
C LEU A 134 -15.11 -13.21 3.67
N THR A 135 -14.79 -14.50 3.61
CA THR A 135 -13.48 -14.97 3.13
C THR A 135 -13.23 -14.55 1.69
N LEU A 136 -14.24 -14.67 0.81
CA LEU A 136 -14.13 -14.22 -0.57
C LEU A 136 -14.03 -12.69 -0.67
N PHE A 137 -14.77 -11.95 0.16
CA PHE A 137 -14.73 -10.49 0.24
C PHE A 137 -13.33 -9.98 0.61
N TYR A 138 -12.73 -10.52 1.66
CA TYR A 138 -11.37 -10.16 2.06
C TYR A 138 -10.29 -10.70 1.12
N LYS A 139 -10.59 -11.73 0.33
CA LYS A 139 -9.68 -12.24 -0.71
C LYS A 139 -9.69 -11.41 -1.99
N TYR A 140 -10.85 -10.92 -2.42
CA TYR A 140 -11.01 -10.30 -3.75
C TYR A 140 -11.39 -8.82 -3.71
N PHE A 141 -12.28 -8.40 -2.81
CA PHE A 141 -12.76 -7.02 -2.78
C PHE A 141 -11.75 -6.09 -2.09
N ILE A 142 -11.40 -6.38 -0.84
CA ILE A 142 -10.58 -5.48 -0.01
C ILE A 142 -9.19 -5.20 -0.62
N PRO A 143 -8.42 -6.21 -1.10
CA PRO A 143 -7.12 -5.94 -1.72
C PRO A 143 -7.21 -5.03 -2.93
N THR A 144 -8.19 -5.28 -3.81
CA THR A 144 -8.43 -4.48 -5.01
C THR A 144 -8.84 -3.05 -4.65
N TYR A 145 -9.77 -2.90 -3.71
CA TYR A 145 -10.24 -1.59 -3.27
C TYR A 145 -9.11 -0.77 -2.62
N VAL A 146 -8.31 -1.37 -1.73
CA VAL A 146 -7.17 -0.70 -1.09
C VAL A 146 -6.09 -0.33 -2.13
N LYS A 147 -5.87 -1.14 -3.16
CA LYS A 147 -4.97 -0.80 -4.29
C LYS A 147 -5.49 0.39 -5.09
N ARG A 148 -6.81 0.49 -5.27
CA ARG A 148 -7.45 1.58 -6.00
C ARG A 148 -7.46 2.88 -5.19
N GLU A 149 -7.79 2.79 -3.91
CA GLU A 149 -8.03 3.92 -3.02
C GLU A 149 -6.91 4.02 -1.98
N ASN A 150 -5.92 4.88 -2.21
CA ASN A 150 -4.88 5.20 -1.23
C ASN A 150 -5.40 6.26 -0.25
N SER A 151 -6.35 5.87 0.61
CA SER A 151 -7.12 6.79 1.45
C SER A 151 -7.03 6.44 2.94
N ARG A 152 -7.32 7.42 3.80
CA ARG A 152 -7.46 7.21 5.25
C ARG A 152 -8.56 6.19 5.58
N PHE A 153 -9.64 6.18 4.81
CA PHE A 153 -10.73 5.21 4.98
C PHE A 153 -10.22 3.77 4.83
N CYS A 154 -9.32 3.52 3.88
CA CYS A 154 -8.68 2.22 3.71
C CYS A 154 -7.85 1.84 4.94
N THR A 155 -7.07 2.77 5.51
CA THR A 155 -6.33 2.52 6.75
C THR A 155 -7.27 2.16 7.90
N ASP A 156 -8.32 2.95 8.11
CA ASP A 156 -9.33 2.70 9.15
C ASP A 156 -10.06 1.36 8.94
N THR A 157 -10.29 0.98 7.68
CA THR A 157 -10.87 -0.33 7.30
C THR A 157 -9.95 -1.48 7.69
N LEU A 158 -8.64 -1.37 7.45
CA LEU A 158 -7.68 -2.39 7.87
C LEU A 158 -7.59 -2.51 9.39
N ILE A 159 -7.62 -1.38 10.12
CA ILE A 159 -7.62 -1.36 11.60
C ILE A 159 -8.87 -2.07 12.14
N LYS A 160 -10.07 -1.66 11.70
CA LYS A 160 -11.33 -2.28 12.15
C LYS A 160 -11.40 -3.77 11.79
N THR A 161 -10.85 -4.14 10.64
CA THR A 161 -10.76 -5.56 10.24
C THR A 161 -9.76 -6.31 11.12
N HIS A 162 -8.65 -5.69 11.51
CA HIS A 162 -7.68 -6.30 12.42
C HIS A 162 -8.33 -6.65 13.76
N GLU A 163 -9.10 -5.72 14.31
CA GLU A 163 -9.81 -5.89 15.58
C GLU A 163 -10.91 -6.95 15.48
N LYS A 164 -11.72 -6.90 14.41
CA LYS A 164 -12.92 -7.75 14.28
C LYS A 164 -12.63 -9.13 13.68
N TYR A 165 -11.79 -9.18 12.64
CA TYR A 165 -11.53 -10.37 11.82
C TYR A 165 -10.04 -10.54 11.49
N PRO A 166 -9.15 -10.72 12.49
CA PRO A 166 -7.71 -10.72 12.29
C PRO A 166 -7.22 -11.78 11.28
N GLN A 167 -7.90 -12.94 11.21
CA GLN A 167 -7.55 -14.00 10.26
C GLN A 167 -7.93 -13.64 8.82
N LEU A 168 -9.04 -12.91 8.61
CA LEU A 168 -9.45 -12.46 7.28
C LEU A 168 -8.54 -11.34 6.78
N LEU A 169 -8.08 -10.46 7.68
CA LEU A 169 -7.09 -9.45 7.34
C LEU A 169 -5.80 -10.07 6.78
N LYS A 170 -5.31 -11.17 7.38
CA LYS A 170 -4.13 -11.89 6.87
C LYS A 170 -4.30 -12.33 5.41
N ILE A 171 -5.51 -12.72 5.00
CA ILE A 171 -5.80 -13.08 3.61
C ILE A 171 -5.59 -11.86 2.71
N SER A 172 -6.15 -10.71 3.08
CA SER A 172 -5.99 -9.48 2.30
C SER A 172 -4.54 -9.01 2.25
N LEU A 173 -3.86 -8.98 3.40
CA LEU A 173 -2.47 -8.53 3.51
C LEU A 173 -1.53 -9.39 2.68
N LYS A 174 -1.74 -10.72 2.61
CA LYS A 174 -0.93 -11.60 1.77
C LYS A 174 -0.98 -11.21 0.29
N ILE A 175 -2.12 -10.72 -0.18
CA ILE A 175 -2.32 -10.29 -1.56
C ILE A 175 -1.73 -8.90 -1.76
N ILE A 176 -2.01 -7.96 -0.85
CA ILE A 176 -1.53 -6.57 -0.96
C ILE A 176 0.00 -6.50 -0.87
N LEU A 177 0.64 -7.28 0.00
CA LEU A 177 2.11 -7.27 0.16
C LEU A 177 2.86 -7.90 -1.03
N LYS A 178 2.17 -8.64 -1.90
CA LYS A 178 2.74 -9.22 -3.11
C LYS A 178 2.67 -8.28 -4.32
N GLU A 179 1.96 -7.16 -4.19
CA GLU A 179 1.79 -6.17 -5.24
C GLU A 179 3.00 -5.22 -5.28
N THR A 180 3.58 -5.05 -6.48
CA THR A 180 4.76 -4.18 -6.70
C THR A 180 4.46 -3.01 -7.66
N GLU A 181 3.29 -2.98 -8.29
CA GLU A 181 2.98 -2.01 -9.34
C GLU A 181 2.64 -0.60 -8.85
N ARG A 182 2.13 -0.45 -7.61
CA ARG A 182 1.56 0.83 -7.13
C ARG A 182 1.88 1.17 -5.69
N GLU A 183 2.60 2.27 -5.49
CA GLU A 183 2.92 2.81 -4.15
C GLU A 183 1.65 3.08 -3.35
N ASN A 184 1.53 2.39 -2.22
CA ASN A 184 0.38 2.45 -1.34
C ASN A 184 0.82 2.72 0.10
N ASN A 185 0.44 3.88 0.63
CA ASN A 185 0.81 4.29 1.98
C ASN A 185 -0.11 3.68 3.05
N VAL A 186 -1.28 3.18 2.66
CA VAL A 186 -2.28 2.58 3.57
C VAL A 186 -1.65 1.50 4.44
N ILE A 187 -0.80 0.62 3.87
CA ILE A 187 -0.17 -0.46 4.64
C ILE A 187 0.82 0.09 5.66
N ASN A 188 1.57 1.14 5.32
CA ASN A 188 2.50 1.73 6.26
C ASN A 188 1.78 2.48 7.39
N ASP A 189 0.70 3.19 7.05
CA ASP A 189 -0.12 3.89 8.05
C ASP A 189 -0.81 2.89 8.98
N PHE A 190 -1.31 1.78 8.42
CA PHE A 190 -1.82 0.65 9.20
C PHE A 190 -0.75 0.11 10.16
N PHE A 191 0.46 -0.20 9.69
CA PHE A 191 1.53 -0.72 10.56
C PHE A 191 1.90 0.28 11.66
N SER A 192 1.88 1.57 11.36
CA SER A 192 2.20 2.64 12.32
C SER A 192 1.14 2.79 13.42
N SER A 193 -0.07 2.26 13.22
CA SER A 193 -1.16 2.28 14.19
C SER A 193 -1.15 1.13 15.20
N LEU A 194 -0.35 0.09 14.92
CA LEU A 194 -0.30 -1.13 15.73
C LEU A 194 0.66 -1.02 16.90
N ASN A 195 0.34 -1.74 17.98
CA ASN A 195 1.21 -1.85 19.15
C ASN A 195 2.35 -2.88 18.93
N ALA A 196 3.28 -2.97 19.88
CA ALA A 196 4.47 -3.82 19.75
C ALA A 196 4.15 -5.32 19.58
N ASP A 197 3.14 -5.84 20.29
CA ASP A 197 2.74 -7.25 20.24
C ASP A 197 2.06 -7.58 18.90
N GLU A 198 1.18 -6.69 18.43
CA GLU A 198 0.54 -6.78 17.12
C GLU A 198 1.57 -6.75 15.98
N LEU A 199 2.55 -5.85 16.07
CA LEU A 199 3.64 -5.76 15.11
C LEU A 199 4.53 -7.02 15.11
N THR A 200 4.76 -7.65 16.26
CA THR A 200 5.47 -8.94 16.32
C THR A 200 4.70 -10.01 15.57
N ASN A 201 3.42 -10.19 15.88
CA ASN A 201 2.55 -11.17 15.20
C ASN A 201 2.48 -10.93 13.69
N LEU A 202 2.50 -9.66 13.28
CA LEU A 202 2.46 -9.27 11.88
C LEU A 202 3.75 -9.61 11.15
N ILE A 203 4.92 -9.36 11.75
CA ILE A 203 6.20 -9.74 11.14
C ILE A 203 6.33 -11.26 11.03
N GLU A 204 5.92 -11.99 12.06
CA GLU A 204 5.90 -13.45 12.03
C GLU A 204 4.99 -13.96 10.90
N PHE A 205 3.81 -13.36 10.73
CA PHE A 205 2.95 -13.66 9.58
C PHE A 205 3.61 -13.33 8.24
N ILE A 206 4.29 -12.18 8.11
CA ILE A 206 5.00 -11.82 6.87
C ILE A 206 6.11 -12.83 6.56
N SER A 207 6.75 -13.39 7.60
CA SER A 207 7.78 -14.41 7.43
C SER A 207 7.28 -15.72 6.79
N ASP A 208 5.98 -16.01 6.92
CA ASP A 208 5.32 -17.14 6.28
C ASP A 208 4.87 -16.86 4.84
N ILE A 209 5.00 -15.61 4.37
CA ILE A 209 4.65 -15.25 3.00
C ILE A 209 5.85 -15.51 2.10
N ASP A 210 5.65 -16.41 1.12
CA ASP A 210 6.61 -16.63 0.05
C ASP A 210 6.66 -15.41 -0.89
N LEU A 211 7.63 -14.51 -0.66
CA LEU A 211 7.89 -13.30 -1.42
C LEU A 211 9.16 -13.47 -2.26
N ASN A 212 9.14 -12.95 -3.49
CA ASN A 212 10.33 -12.88 -4.32
C ASN A 212 11.19 -11.63 -3.98
N SER A 213 12.38 -11.53 -4.57
CA SER A 213 13.32 -10.42 -4.29
C SER A 213 12.74 -9.04 -4.58
N GLU A 214 11.94 -8.90 -5.63
CA GLU A 214 11.31 -7.63 -6.02
C GLU A 214 10.26 -7.20 -4.98
N GLN A 215 9.37 -8.12 -4.61
CA GLN A 215 8.36 -7.92 -3.58
C GLN A 215 9.00 -7.56 -2.23
N TYR A 216 10.06 -8.25 -1.83
CA TYR A 216 10.79 -7.89 -0.62
C TYR A 216 11.32 -6.47 -0.65
N THR A 217 11.96 -6.08 -1.77
CA THR A 217 12.51 -4.73 -1.96
C THR A 217 11.42 -3.68 -1.78
N TYR A 218 10.26 -3.96 -2.38
CA TYR A 218 9.11 -3.08 -2.36
C TYR A 218 8.56 -2.85 -0.94
N ILE A 219 8.45 -3.91 -0.14
CA ILE A 219 7.89 -3.83 1.22
C ILE A 219 8.92 -3.55 2.32
N LEU A 220 10.19 -3.27 1.97
CA LEU A 220 11.26 -2.99 2.96
C LEU A 220 10.89 -1.85 3.90
N PHE A 221 10.18 -0.84 3.41
CA PHE A 221 9.72 0.26 4.25
C PHE A 221 8.73 -0.22 5.32
N ASN A 222 7.74 -1.02 4.94
CA ASN A 222 6.76 -1.60 5.86
C ASN A 222 7.43 -2.53 6.88
N ILE A 223 8.33 -3.41 6.42
CA ILE A 223 9.09 -4.31 7.30
C ILE A 223 9.93 -3.50 8.28
N HIS A 224 10.61 -2.45 7.83
CA HIS A 224 11.37 -1.57 8.71
C HIS A 224 10.46 -0.88 9.75
N THR A 225 9.31 -0.34 9.33
CA THR A 225 8.33 0.30 10.22
C THR A 225 7.88 -0.65 11.32
N ALA A 226 7.49 -1.88 10.97
CA ALA A 226 7.10 -2.89 11.96
C ALA A 226 8.28 -3.30 12.84
N TYR A 227 9.42 -3.60 12.20
CA TYR A 227 10.60 -4.12 12.90
C TYR A 227 11.21 -3.11 13.86
N LYS A 228 11.07 -1.81 13.65
CA LYS A 228 11.57 -0.82 14.61
C LYS A 228 10.91 -0.96 15.99
N SER A 229 9.62 -1.30 16.04
CA SER A 229 8.79 -1.19 17.24
C SER A 229 8.29 -2.53 17.79
N CYS A 230 8.42 -3.63 17.05
CA CYS A 230 8.00 -4.96 17.53
C CYS A 230 8.88 -5.51 18.67
N ASN A 231 8.38 -6.53 19.36
CA ASN A 231 9.21 -7.39 20.21
C ASN A 231 10.13 -8.27 19.34
N LYS A 232 11.39 -8.34 19.75
CA LYS A 232 12.47 -9.02 19.02
C LYS A 232 12.60 -10.47 19.48
N THR A 233 11.59 -11.28 19.18
CA THR A 233 11.61 -12.72 19.43
C THR A 233 12.67 -13.40 18.56
N ASP A 234 13.06 -14.63 18.91
CA ASP A 234 14.03 -15.40 18.12
C ASP A 234 13.54 -15.65 16.69
N ASN A 235 12.24 -15.89 16.52
CA ASN A 235 11.61 -16.06 15.21
C ASN A 235 11.74 -14.79 14.38
N VAL A 236 11.42 -13.63 14.95
CA VAL A 236 11.55 -12.34 14.27
C VAL A 236 13.01 -12.06 13.90
N GLN A 237 13.96 -12.32 14.81
CA GLN A 237 15.39 -12.13 14.50
C GLN A 237 15.87 -13.03 13.38
N ASN A 238 15.53 -14.33 13.42
CA ASN A 238 15.90 -15.29 12.40
C ASN A 238 15.30 -14.93 11.03
N TYR A 239 14.05 -14.46 11.01
CA TYR A 239 13.41 -13.97 9.80
C TYR A 239 14.14 -12.75 9.23
N ILE A 240 14.39 -11.72 10.04
CA ILE A 240 15.06 -10.50 9.58
C ILE A 240 16.48 -10.81 9.09
N PHE A 241 17.21 -11.71 9.77
CA PHE A 241 18.51 -12.16 9.30
C PHE A 241 18.44 -12.86 7.93
N SER A 242 17.45 -13.75 7.75
CA SER A 242 17.23 -14.45 6.48
C SER A 242 16.87 -13.48 5.36
N LEU A 243 16.02 -12.49 5.64
CA LEU A 243 15.69 -11.42 4.70
C LEU A 243 16.92 -10.60 4.32
N LEU A 244 17.73 -10.17 5.30
CA LEU A 244 18.96 -9.43 5.05
C LEU A 244 19.92 -10.22 4.15
N LYS A 245 20.09 -11.51 4.45
CA LYS A 245 20.94 -12.41 3.65
C LYS A 245 20.46 -12.55 2.20
N ASN A 246 19.16 -12.80 2.02
CA ASN A 246 18.58 -13.09 0.70
C ASN A 246 18.49 -11.83 -0.19
N CYS A 247 18.19 -10.68 0.41
CA CYS A 247 17.99 -9.43 -0.33
C CYS A 247 19.28 -8.63 -0.57
N ASN A 248 20.41 -8.99 0.05
CA ASN A 248 21.63 -8.18 0.04
C ASN A 248 22.09 -7.77 -1.37
N ASN A 249 22.03 -8.71 -2.34
CA ASN A 249 22.50 -8.44 -3.69
C ASN A 249 21.62 -7.42 -4.45
N PHE A 250 20.32 -7.36 -4.12
CA PHE A 250 19.34 -6.51 -4.79
C PHE A 250 19.13 -5.17 -4.06
N CYS A 251 19.25 -5.18 -2.73
CA CYS A 251 18.93 -4.04 -1.86
C CYS A 251 20.16 -3.31 -1.32
N SER A 252 21.36 -3.58 -1.87
CA SER A 252 22.61 -2.98 -1.39
C SER A 252 22.63 -1.44 -1.39
N SER A 253 21.82 -0.79 -2.24
CA SER A 253 21.69 0.67 -2.30
C SER A 253 20.43 1.21 -1.61
N ASP A 254 19.58 0.33 -1.05
CA ASP A 254 18.32 0.73 -0.44
C ASP A 254 18.53 1.25 0.99
N LYS A 255 17.94 2.42 1.30
CA LYS A 255 18.08 3.05 2.61
C LYS A 255 17.34 2.30 3.71
N ASN A 256 16.17 1.73 3.43
CA ASN A 256 15.38 0.99 4.42
C ASN A 256 16.03 -0.36 4.74
N TYR A 257 16.63 -1.03 3.74
CA TYR A 257 17.51 -2.18 3.98
C TYR A 257 18.64 -1.82 4.94
N GLY A 258 19.34 -0.71 4.70
CA GLY A 258 20.41 -0.23 5.58
C GLY A 258 19.94 0.06 7.01
N LYS A 259 18.73 0.61 7.17
CA LYS A 259 18.13 0.83 8.50
C LYS A 259 17.78 -0.47 9.21
N ILE A 260 17.22 -1.46 8.50
CA ILE A 260 16.91 -2.78 9.05
C ILE A 260 18.20 -3.47 9.51
N LEU A 261 19.24 -3.45 8.66
CA LEU A 261 20.56 -4.01 8.98
C LEU A 261 21.15 -3.38 10.23
N LEU A 262 21.10 -2.05 10.33
CA LEU A 262 21.57 -1.34 11.52
C LEU A 262 20.78 -1.72 12.78
N ALA A 263 19.44 -1.73 12.69
CA ALA A 263 18.58 -2.09 13.81
C ALA A 263 18.78 -3.54 14.27
N TYR A 264 19.00 -4.46 13.33
CA TYR A 264 19.35 -5.86 13.60
C TYR A 264 20.66 -5.96 14.38
N LEU A 265 21.74 -5.35 13.88
CA LEU A 265 23.05 -5.39 14.55
C LEU A 265 23.04 -4.77 15.95
N GLN A 266 22.30 -3.67 16.13
CA GLN A 266 22.14 -3.03 17.45
C GLN A 266 21.47 -3.96 18.46
N HIS A 267 20.50 -4.76 18.01
CA HIS A 267 19.84 -5.72 18.87
C HIS A 267 20.77 -6.89 19.21
N GLU A 268 21.42 -7.47 18.20
CA GLU A 268 22.31 -8.62 18.39
C GLU A 268 23.52 -8.31 19.27
N LYS A 269 24.08 -7.10 19.17
CA LYS A 269 25.13 -6.63 20.09
C LYS A 269 24.69 -6.70 21.55
N LYS A 270 23.41 -6.44 21.87
CA LYS A 270 22.88 -6.51 23.24
C LYS A 270 22.75 -7.95 23.73
N LEU A 271 22.39 -8.88 22.84
CA LEU A 271 22.15 -10.28 23.19
C LEU A 271 23.44 -11.09 23.39
N ARG A 272 24.59 -10.61 22.86
CA ARG A 272 25.89 -11.31 22.92
C ARG A 272 25.82 -12.76 22.42
N ARG A 273 24.96 -13.04 21.44
CA ARG A 273 24.81 -14.37 20.86
C ARG A 273 26.05 -14.75 20.06
N ASN A 274 26.31 -16.07 19.97
CA ASN A 274 27.31 -16.62 19.06
C ASN A 274 26.80 -16.56 17.62
N ILE A 275 26.77 -15.35 17.07
CA ILE A 275 26.46 -15.12 15.66
C ILE A 275 27.74 -15.19 14.85
N ASP A 276 27.60 -15.66 13.62
CA ASP A 276 28.64 -15.61 12.60
C ASP A 276 28.93 -14.16 12.22
N ILE A 277 29.90 -13.57 12.91
CA ILE A 277 30.35 -12.20 12.70
C ILE A 277 30.94 -12.02 11.29
N ILE A 278 31.59 -13.06 10.74
CA ILE A 278 32.21 -12.99 9.42
C ILE A 278 31.12 -12.81 8.37
N LEU A 279 30.06 -13.61 8.46
CA LEU A 279 28.90 -13.49 7.58
C LEU A 279 28.23 -12.11 7.69
N LEU A 280 28.08 -11.57 8.91
CA LEU A 280 27.52 -10.22 9.09
C LEU A 280 28.39 -9.13 8.46
N GLU A 281 29.71 -9.24 8.61
CA GLU A 281 30.66 -8.30 8.01
C GLU A 281 30.59 -8.33 6.48
N GLU A 282 30.52 -9.52 5.87
CA GLU A 282 30.32 -9.66 4.43
C GLU A 282 29.01 -9.01 3.95
N LEU A 283 27.93 -9.15 4.73
CA LEU A 283 26.65 -8.51 4.40
C LEU A 283 26.77 -6.98 4.42
N VAL A 284 27.41 -6.42 5.45
CA VAL A 284 27.61 -4.97 5.60
C VAL A 284 28.58 -4.41 4.56
N GLU A 285 29.65 -5.13 4.24
CA GLU A 285 30.67 -4.68 3.28
C GLU A 285 30.07 -4.45 1.87
N ARG A 286 29.10 -5.27 1.48
CA ARG A 286 28.39 -5.16 0.20
C ARG A 286 27.39 -4.00 0.15
N HIS A 287 27.01 -3.43 1.30
CA HIS A 287 26.05 -2.34 1.38
C HIS A 287 26.67 -1.01 0.94
N LYS A 288 25.92 -0.20 0.18
CA LYS A 288 26.44 1.00 -0.52
C LYS A 288 25.93 2.32 0.05
N THR A 289 25.07 2.30 1.07
CA THR A 289 24.49 3.52 1.65
C THR A 289 25.31 4.03 2.85
N PRO A 290 25.02 5.24 3.37
CA PRO A 290 25.66 5.77 4.58
C PRO A 290 25.53 4.89 5.83
N PHE A 291 24.61 3.91 5.84
CA PHE A 291 24.45 2.96 6.94
C PHE A 291 25.60 1.94 7.06
N LYS A 292 26.44 1.78 6.03
CA LYS A 292 27.61 0.85 6.08
C LYS A 292 28.55 1.17 7.26
N ARG A 293 28.99 2.42 7.41
CA ARG A 293 29.96 2.80 8.45
C ARG A 293 29.43 2.55 9.87
N PRO A 294 28.20 2.98 10.25
CA PRO A 294 27.62 2.62 11.54
C PRO A 294 27.51 1.12 11.79
N CYS A 295 27.15 0.33 10.76
CA CYS A 295 27.06 -1.12 10.88
C CYS A 295 28.44 -1.77 11.14
N LEU A 296 29.48 -1.36 10.40
CA LEU A 296 30.84 -1.85 10.62
C LEU A 296 31.37 -1.51 12.02
N SER A 297 31.06 -0.32 12.52
CA SER A 297 31.43 0.07 13.89
C SER A 297 30.84 -0.90 14.92
N ILE A 298 29.57 -1.27 14.78
CA ILE A 298 28.91 -2.23 15.70
C ILE A 298 29.56 -3.60 15.59
N ILE A 299 29.88 -4.06 14.38
CA ILE A 299 30.56 -5.34 14.15
C ILE A 299 31.93 -5.37 14.82
N ASN A 300 32.72 -4.30 14.69
CA ASN A 300 34.02 -4.18 15.35
C ASN A 300 33.89 -4.25 16.87
N ASP A 301 32.93 -3.51 17.45
CA ASP A 301 32.65 -3.58 18.88
C ASP A 301 32.25 -5.01 19.31
N MET A 302 31.48 -5.74 18.50
CA MET A 302 31.11 -7.13 18.80
C MET A 302 32.31 -8.09 18.75
N LYS A 303 33.30 -7.83 17.89
CA LYS A 303 34.57 -8.60 17.82
C LYS A 303 35.45 -8.35 19.03
N GLU A 304 35.56 -7.10 19.47
CA GLU A 304 36.40 -6.69 20.61
C GLU A 304 35.86 -7.18 21.96
N ASN A 305 34.56 -7.45 22.05
CA ASN A 305 33.87 -7.87 23.28
C ASN A 305 33.51 -9.37 23.32
N LYS A 306 34.06 -10.20 22.42
CA LYS A 306 34.03 -11.66 22.49
C LYS A 306 35.20 -12.19 23.31
#